data_AF-A0A966FAZ3-F1
#
_entry.id   AF-A0A966FAZ3-F1
#
_cell.length_a   1.000
_cell.length_b   1.000
_cell.length_c   1.000
_cell.angle_alpha   90.00
_cell.angle_beta   90.00
_cell.angle_gamma   90.00
#
_symmetry.space_group_name_H-M   'P 1'
#
loop_
_entity.id
_entity.type
_entity.pdbx_description
1 polymer ?
#
loop_
_entity_poly.entity_id
_entity_poly.type
_entity_poly.pdbx_seq_one_letter_code
_entity_poly.pdbx_strand_id
1 'polypeptide(L)' 'MTESPLTARIAGLGVCLPERVMTNQDFEKLIDTTDDWIVQRTGMKVRHFVGADEGISGMAVEA' A
#
# COMPACT_ATOMS: atom_id res chain seq x y z
N MET A 1 34.73 26.26 19.62
CA MET A 1 34.27 25.39 18.51
C MET A 1 33.22 24.47 19.10
N THR A 2 31.96 24.86 19.07
CA THR A 2 30.84 24.02 19.51
C THR A 2 30.05 23.66 18.26
N GLU A 3 30.23 22.45 17.74
CA GLU A 3 29.39 21.95 16.66
C GLU A 3 27.97 21.76 17.18
N SER A 4 26.99 22.21 16.39
CA SER A 4 25.57 21.98 16.65
C SER A 4 25.25 20.50 16.41
N PRO A 5 24.38 19.86 17.22
CA PRO A 5 24.04 18.45 17.01
C PRO A 5 23.35 18.26 15.65
N LEU A 6 23.76 17.23 14.91
CA LEU A 6 23.09 16.84 13.67
C LEU A 6 21.65 16.43 13.99
N THR A 7 20.69 17.09 13.36
CA THR A 7 19.26 16.78 13.48
C THR A 7 18.70 16.37 12.13
N ALA A 8 17.84 15.36 12.12
CA ALA A 8 17.18 14.85 10.92
C ALA A 8 15.69 15.14 10.96
N ARG A 9 15.10 15.31 9.77
CA ARG A 9 13.65 15.40 9.56
C ARG A 9 13.28 14.71 8.26
N ILE A 10 12.03 14.29 8.12
CA ILE A 10 11.49 13.82 6.84
C ILE A 10 11.46 15.02 5.89
N ALA A 11 12.21 14.93 4.78
CA ALA A 11 12.27 15.97 3.76
C ALA A 11 11.24 15.77 2.64
N GLY A 12 10.73 14.54 2.47
CA GLY A 12 9.75 14.18 1.46
C GLY A 12 9.23 12.76 1.65
N LEU A 13 8.16 12.42 0.92
CA LEU A 13 7.54 11.10 0.86
C LEU A 13 7.25 10.75 -0.60
N GLY A 14 7.33 9.46 -0.88
CA GLY A 14 7.13 8.86 -2.20
C GLY A 14 6.17 7.68 -2.11
N VAL A 15 5.32 7.49 -3.12
CA VAL A 15 4.31 6.42 -3.13
C VAL A 15 4.12 5.89 -4.54
N CYS A 16 4.22 4.57 -4.69
CA CYS A 16 3.85 3.83 -5.89
C CYS A 16 2.86 2.73 -5.50
N LEU A 17 1.75 2.62 -6.25
CA LEU A 17 0.75 1.56 -6.07
C LEU A 17 0.59 0.78 -7.40
N PRO A 18 0.52 -0.56 -7.35
CA PRO A 18 0.24 -1.38 -8.52
C PRO A 18 -1.10 -1.01 -9.18
N GLU A 19 -1.21 -1.16 -10.50
CA GLU A 19 -2.44 -0.79 -11.20
C GLU A 19 -3.63 -1.71 -10.89
N ARG A 20 -3.38 -2.99 -10.58
CA ARG A 20 -4.44 -3.98 -10.37
C ARG A 20 -5.11 -3.77 -9.01
N VAL A 21 -6.30 -3.17 -9.04
CA VAL A 21 -7.18 -3.02 -7.88
C VAL A 21 -8.10 -4.22 -7.72
N MET A 22 -8.22 -4.73 -6.49
CA MET A 22 -9.23 -5.71 -6.11
C MET A 22 -10.17 -5.14 -5.04
N THR A 23 -11.46 -5.26 -5.28
CA THR A 23 -12.51 -4.81 -4.35
C THR A 23 -12.83 -5.90 -3.32
N ASN A 24 -13.54 -5.52 -2.27
CA ASN A 24 -14.08 -6.51 -1.33
C ASN A 24 -15.02 -7.51 -2.01
N GLN A 25 -15.83 -7.07 -2.98
CA GLN A 25 -16.70 -7.96 -3.77
C GLN A 25 -15.92 -9.00 -4.58
N ASP A 26 -14.72 -8.68 -5.04
CA ASP A 26 -13.86 -9.66 -5.70
C ASP A 26 -13.29 -10.67 -4.69
N PHE A 27 -13.08 -10.24 -3.45
CA PHE A 27 -12.63 -11.07 -2.35
C PHE A 27 -13.72 -12.03 -1.83
N GLU A 28 -14.97 -11.59 -1.78
CA GLU A 28 -16.15 -12.42 -1.45
C GLU A 28 -16.30 -13.61 -2.40
N LYS A 29 -15.87 -13.48 -3.67
CA LYS A 29 -15.90 -14.57 -4.65
C LYS A 29 -14.79 -15.61 -4.43
N LEU A 30 -13.77 -15.28 -3.65
CA LEU A 30 -12.57 -16.10 -3.45
C LEU A 30 -12.57 -16.81 -2.09
N ILE A 31 -13.14 -16.18 -1.06
CA ILE A 31 -13.21 -16.68 0.30
C ILE A 31 -14.57 -16.36 0.92
N ASP A 32 -14.98 -17.15 1.91
CA ASP A 32 -16.21 -16.91 2.66
C ASP A 32 -16.06 -15.67 3.57
N THR A 33 -16.44 -14.51 3.05
CA THR A 33 -16.35 -13.21 3.71
C THR A 33 -17.40 -12.26 3.16
N THR A 34 -17.53 -11.07 3.75
CA THR A 34 -18.43 -10.01 3.27
C THR A 34 -17.76 -8.63 3.38
N ASP A 35 -18.16 -7.69 2.55
CA ASP A 35 -17.73 -6.28 2.59
C ASP A 35 -17.95 -5.69 3.99
N ASP A 36 -19.14 -5.89 4.56
CA ASP A 36 -19.47 -5.41 5.91
C ASP A 36 -18.51 -5.97 6.96
N TRP A 37 -18.20 -7.28 6.90
CA TRP A 37 -17.28 -7.90 7.85
C TRP A 37 -15.86 -7.34 7.69
N ILE A 38 -15.38 -7.20 6.45
CA ILE A 38 -14.04 -6.66 6.15
C ILE A 38 -13.93 -5.21 6.62
N VAL A 39 -14.90 -4.37 6.28
CA VAL A 39 -14.90 -2.94 6.60
C VAL A 39 -15.01 -2.71 8.10
N GLN A 40 -15.89 -3.43 8.81
CA GLN A 40 -16.01 -3.29 10.27
C GLN A 40 -14.73 -3.68 11.02
N ARG A 41 -14.00 -4.68 10.52
CA ARG A 41 -12.79 -5.21 11.17
C ARG A 41 -11.52 -4.45 10.80
N THR A 42 -11.44 -3.93 9.56
CA THR A 42 -10.18 -3.41 9.00
C THR A 42 -10.29 -2.02 8.37
N GLY A 43 -11.50 -1.55 8.06
CA GLY A 43 -11.73 -0.32 7.30
C GLY A 43 -11.39 -0.41 5.82
N MET A 44 -10.91 -1.57 5.32
CA MET A 44 -10.46 -1.74 3.95
C MET A 44 -11.63 -1.93 2.97
N LYS A 45 -11.59 -1.22 1.84
CA LYS A 45 -12.56 -1.37 0.72
C LYS A 45 -11.95 -1.93 -0.55
N VAL A 46 -10.69 -1.58 -0.79
CA VAL A 46 -9.92 -1.97 -1.97
C VAL A 46 -8.48 -2.26 -1.55
N ARG A 47 -7.80 -3.07 -2.35
CA ARG A 47 -6.36 -3.31 -2.21
C ARG A 47 -5.73 -3.51 -3.57
N HIS A 48 -4.45 -3.15 -3.68
CA HIS A 48 -3.70 -3.28 -4.92
C HIS A 48 -2.87 -4.57 -4.89
N PHE A 49 -2.84 -5.26 -6.01
CA PHE A 49 -2.06 -6.48 -6.20
C PHE A 49 -1.01 -6.23 -7.27
N VAL A 50 0.21 -6.70 -7.02
CA VAL A 50 1.30 -6.63 -7.98
C VAL A 50 0.95 -7.52 -9.20
N GLY A 51 1.12 -6.97 -10.40
CA GLY A 51 1.00 -7.67 -11.67
C GLY A 51 2.17 -8.63 -11.94
N ALA A 52 2.08 -9.43 -13.00
CA ALA A 52 3.14 -10.38 -13.35
C ALA A 52 4.45 -9.69 -13.75
N ASP A 53 4.36 -8.50 -14.36
CA ASP A 53 5.50 -7.73 -14.86
C ASP A 53 5.94 -6.61 -13.90
N GLU A 54 5.32 -6.52 -12.72
CA GLU A 54 5.67 -5.54 -11.68
C GLU A 54 6.56 -6.19 -10.61
N GLY A 55 7.69 -5.56 -10.30
CA GLY A 55 8.64 -6.04 -9.31
C GLY A 55 8.90 -5.00 -8.21
N ILE A 56 9.30 -5.48 -7.03
CA ILE A 56 9.54 -4.63 -5.85
C ILE A 56 10.58 -3.54 -6.12
N SER A 57 11.67 -3.86 -6.82
CA SER A 57 12.72 -2.91 -7.15
C SER A 57 12.25 -1.80 -8.09
N GLY A 58 11.43 -2.13 -9.09
CA GLY A 58 10.86 -1.14 -10.01
C GLY A 58 9.93 -0.19 -9.27
N MET A 59 9.02 -0.72 -8.44
CA MET A 59 8.11 0.10 -7.64
C MET A 59 8.83 0.99 -6.62
N ALA A 60 9.95 0.54 -6.07
CA ALA A 60 10.77 1.35 -5.15
C ALA A 60 11.50 2.50 -5.86
N VAL A 61 11.76 2.38 -7.16
CA VAL A 61 12.32 3.48 -7.98
C VAL A 61 11.25 4.51 -8.31
N GLU A 62 10.01 4.07 -8.54
CA GLU A 62 8.87 4.96 -8.86
C GLU A 62 8.29 5.68 -7.63
N ALA A 63 8.51 5.16 -6.42
CA ALA A 63 8.02 5.74 -5.17
C ALA A 63 8.84 6.98 -4.77
#